data_AF-A0A167LT28-F1
#
_entry.id   AF-A0A167LT28-F1
#
_cell.length_a   1.000
_cell.length_b   1.000
_cell.length_c   1.000
_cell.angle_alpha   90.00
_cell.angle_beta   90.00
_cell.angle_gamma   90.00
#
_symmetry.space_group_name_H-M   'P 1'
#
loop_
_entity.id
_entity.type
_entity.pdbx_description
1 polymer ?
#
loop_
_entity_poly.entity_id
_entity_poly.type
_entity_poly.pdbx_seq_one_letter_code
_entity_poly.pdbx_strand_id
1 'polypeptide(L)'
;MKNQHGSFMQVLFETSDGRSIKPYTGQIQYLFVNTAVNSFAGHASQHVFAYIRWYKEVLLQPRAGEGVEVNEVGFEDDSMNSILPVHRICYPVAAGEHLGLESKVQMCVVSLPRKIYI
;
A
#
# COMPACT_ATOMS: atom_id res chain seq x y z
N MET A 1 2.87 -20.72 9.08
CA MET A 1 3.81 -20.01 8.19
C MET A 1 3.31 -20.08 6.76
N LYS A 2 2.58 -19.06 6.29
CA LYS A 2 2.37 -18.84 4.86
C LYS A 2 3.17 -17.59 4.54
N ASN A 3 4.29 -17.77 3.86
CA ASN A 3 5.05 -16.67 3.30
C ASN A 3 4.10 -15.87 2.39
N GLN A 4 3.62 -14.72 2.86
CA GLN A 4 2.93 -13.77 1.99
C GLN A 4 4.00 -13.11 1.11
N HIS A 5 4.40 -13.82 0.05
CA HIS A 5 5.25 -13.26 -0.99
C HIS A 5 4.42 -12.22 -1.76
N GLY A 6 4.68 -10.94 -1.53
CA GLY A 6 3.98 -9.85 -2.19
C GLY A 6 4.75 -8.55 -2.12
N SER A 7 4.63 -7.72 -3.16
CA SER A 7 5.16 -6.36 -3.14
C SER A 7 4.11 -5.43 -2.53
N PHE A 8 4.36 -4.95 -1.33
CA PHE A 8 3.54 -3.96 -0.64
C PHE A 8 4.01 -2.56 -0.98
N MET A 9 3.06 -1.64 -1.06
CA MET A 9 3.32 -0.27 -1.46
C MET A 9 2.30 0.69 -0.86
N GLN A 10 2.63 1.98 -0.92
CA GLN A 10 1.72 3.07 -0.57
C GLN A 10 1.47 4.01 -1.74
N VAL A 11 0.21 4.43 -1.87
CA VAL A 11 -0.23 5.49 -2.78
C VAL A 11 -0.86 6.61 -1.97
N LEU A 12 -0.61 7.84 -2.39
CA LEU A 12 -1.22 9.02 -1.82
C LEU A 12 -2.59 9.27 -2.47
N PHE A 13 -3.64 9.27 -1.65
CA PHE A 13 -4.98 9.68 -2.04
C PHE A 13 -5.37 10.99 -1.38
N GLU A 14 -6.08 11.83 -2.11
CA GLU A 14 -6.72 13.02 -1.57
C GLU A 14 -7.96 12.60 -0.78
N THR A 15 -8.14 13.17 0.41
CA THR A 15 -9.33 12.93 1.21
C THR A 15 -10.55 13.56 0.55
N SER A 16 -11.74 13.04 0.85
CA SER A 16 -12.99 13.52 0.26
C SER A 16 -13.28 15.01 0.50
N ASP A 17 -12.65 15.61 1.52
CA ASP A 17 -12.74 17.04 1.82
C ASP A 17 -11.70 17.89 1.08
N GLY A 18 -10.81 17.29 0.29
CA GLY A 18 -9.75 17.95 -0.48
C GLY A 18 -8.64 18.60 0.37
N ARG A 19 -8.67 18.43 1.70
CA ARG A 19 -7.80 19.17 2.62
C ARG A 19 -6.52 18.43 2.98
N SER A 20 -6.50 17.11 2.80
CA SER A 20 -5.36 16.30 3.18
C SER A 20 -5.06 15.22 2.15
N ILE A 21 -3.79 14.85 2.09
CA ILE A 21 -3.31 13.73 1.30
C ILE A 21 -2.89 12.66 2.30
N LYS A 22 -3.48 11.47 2.19
CA LYS A 22 -3.19 10.34 3.09
C LYS A 22 -2.59 9.16 2.33
N PRO A 23 -1.59 8.48 2.91
CA PRO A 23 -1.09 7.23 2.35
C PRO A 23 -2.12 6.12 2.52
N TYR A 24 -2.28 5.32 1.48
CA TYR A 24 -3.09 4.10 1.49
C TYR A 24 -2.22 2.92 1.11
N THR A 25 -2.25 1.87 1.92
CA THR A 25 -1.39 0.70 1.77
C THR A 25 -2.08 -0.35 0.93
N GLY A 26 -1.37 -0.87 -0.07
CA GLY A 26 -1.86 -1.94 -0.93
C GLY A 26 -0.80 -2.99 -1.23
N GLN A 27 -1.25 -4.19 -1.60
CA GLN A 27 -0.42 -5.26 -2.13
C GLN A 27 -0.66 -5.38 -3.63
N ILE A 28 0.41 -5.28 -4.42
CA ILE A 28 0.37 -5.53 -5.85
C ILE A 28 0.09 -7.01 -6.07
N GLN A 29 -0.99 -7.33 -6.78
CA GLN A 29 -1.32 -8.71 -7.16
C GLN A 29 -0.76 -9.04 -8.53
N TYR A 30 -0.78 -8.09 -9.47
CA TYR A 30 -0.21 -8.26 -10.81
C TYR A 30 0.15 -6.92 -11.46
N LEU A 31 1.15 -6.97 -12.35
CA LEU A 31 1.56 -5.88 -13.22
C LEU A 31 1.20 -6.23 -14.66
N PHE A 32 0.76 -5.23 -15.43
CA PHE A 32 0.48 -5.41 -16.85
C PHE A 32 0.80 -4.16 -17.65
N VAL A 33 1.17 -4.37 -18.91
CA VAL A 33 1.47 -3.32 -19.87
C VAL A 33 0.27 -3.12 -20.77
N ASN A 34 -0.26 -1.90 -20.82
CA ASN A 34 -1.24 -1.50 -21.81
C ASN A 34 -0.53 -0.71 -22.91
N THR A 35 -0.67 -1.17 -24.15
CA THR A 35 -0.15 -0.46 -25.32
C THR A 35 -1.31 0.31 -25.94
N ALA A 36 -1.31 1.63 -25.77
CA ALA A 36 -2.23 2.52 -26.44
C ALA A 36 -1.65 2.91 -27.80
N VAL A 37 -2.31 2.47 -28.88
CA VAL A 37 -1.96 2.89 -30.24
C VAL A 37 -2.66 4.21 -30.49
N ASN A 38 -1.92 5.32 -30.42
CA ASN A 38 -2.46 6.61 -30.83
C ASN A 38 -2.32 6.75 -32.35
N SER A 39 -3.43 6.56 -33.06
CA SER A 39 -3.50 6.67 -34.52
C SER A 39 -3.10 8.04 -35.06
N PHE A 40 -3.09 9.09 -34.24
CA PHE A 40 -2.68 10.45 -34.64
C PHE A 40 -1.19 10.73 -34.42
N ALA A 41 -0.53 10.02 -33.51
CA ALA A 41 0.85 10.33 -33.12
C ALA A 41 1.90 9.54 -33.93
N GLY A 42 1.51 8.46 -34.61
CA GLY A 42 2.45 7.60 -35.36
C GLY A 42 3.38 6.76 -34.46
N HIS A 43 3.18 6.77 -33.15
CA HIS A 43 3.91 5.96 -32.18
C HIS A 43 2.96 5.33 -31.15
N ALA A 44 3.31 4.13 -30.70
CA ALA A 44 2.59 3.41 -29.65
C ALA A 44 3.11 3.84 -28.28
N SER A 45 2.22 4.22 -27.38
CA SER A 45 2.55 4.54 -25.99
C SER A 45 2.32 3.32 -25.11
N GLN A 46 3.35 2.93 -24.36
CA GLN A 46 3.24 1.83 -23.40
C GLN A 46 3.11 2.39 -21.98
N HIS A 47 2.07 1.94 -21.28
CA HIS A 47 1.80 2.31 -19.90
C HIS A 47 1.76 1.06 -19.02
N VAL A 48 2.48 1.10 -17.90
CA VAL A 48 2.49 -0.01 -16.94
C VAL A 48 1.50 0.29 -15.82
N PHE A 49 0.62 -0.67 -15.55
CA PHE A 49 -0.39 -0.60 -14.51
C PHE A 49 -0.20 -1.74 -13.50
N ALA A 50 -0.61 -1.49 -12.27
CA ALA A 50 -0.68 -2.44 -11.18
C ALA A 50 -2.13 -2.66 -10.78
N TYR A 51 -2.52 -3.92 -10.59
CA TYR A 51 -3.75 -4.25 -9.87
C TYR A 51 -3.43 -4.50 -8.42
N ILE A 52 -4.18 -3.82 -7.56
CA ILE A 52 -3.83 -3.63 -6.16
C ILE A 52 -5.00 -4.07 -5.31
N ARG A 53 -4.69 -4.87 -4.30
CA ARG A 53 -5.55 -5.20 -3.17
C ARG A 53 -5.25 -4.24 -2.04
N TRP A 54 -6.26 -3.56 -1.52
CA TRP A 54 -6.08 -2.51 -0.51
C TRP A 54 -6.25 -3.01 0.92
N TYR A 55 -5.55 -2.33 1.83
CA TYR A 55 -5.66 -2.53 3.27
C TYR A 55 -6.07 -1.22 3.95
N LYS A 56 -7.02 -1.33 4.87
CA LYS A 56 -7.48 -0.22 5.70
C LYS A 56 -6.70 -0.18 7.00
N GLU A 57 -6.46 1.03 7.46
CA GLU A 57 -5.87 1.32 8.74
C GLU A 57 -6.86 1.03 9.88
N VAL A 58 -6.40 0.35 10.93
CA VAL A 58 -7.13 0.07 12.16
C VAL A 58 -6.30 0.56 13.33
N LEU A 59 -6.82 1.55 14.06
CA LEU A 59 -6.22 2.06 15.28
C LEU A 59 -6.18 0.95 16.32
N LEU A 60 -4.98 0.60 16.79
CA LEU A 60 -4.86 -0.32 17.92
C LEU A 60 -4.89 0.43 19.23
N GLN A 61 -5.47 -0.20 20.24
CA GLN A 61 -5.37 0.35 21.59
C GLN A 61 -3.91 0.24 22.06
N PRO A 62 -3.36 1.29 22.68
CA PRO A 62 -2.02 1.25 23.24
C PRO A 62 -1.90 0.09 24.24
N ARG A 63 -0.71 -0.53 24.30
CA ARG A 63 -0.39 -1.51 25.35
C ARG A 63 -0.36 -0.82 26.71
N ALA A 64 -1.48 -0.82 27.42
CA ALA A 64 -1.55 -0.31 28.78
C ALA A 64 -0.68 -1.20 29.69
N GLY A 65 0.47 -0.67 30.14
CA GLY A 65 1.29 -1.29 31.18
C GLY A 65 2.75 -1.63 30.84
N GLU A 66 3.21 -1.48 29.59
CA GLU A 66 4.60 -1.82 29.21
C GLU A 66 5.58 -0.61 29.19
N GLY A 67 5.18 0.56 29.67
CA GLY A 67 6.06 1.74 29.79
C GLY A 67 6.52 2.35 28.46
N VAL A 68 6.17 1.73 27.33
CA VAL A 68 6.39 2.23 25.97
C VAL A 68 5.05 2.18 25.24
N GLU A 69 4.42 3.34 25.05
CA GLU A 69 3.26 3.46 24.16
C GLU A 69 3.76 3.43 22.71
N VAL A 70 3.79 2.25 22.10
CA VAL A 70 3.90 2.15 20.65
C VAL A 70 2.51 2.41 20.10
N ASN A 71 2.34 3.51 19.36
CA ASN A 71 1.10 3.79 18.63
C ASN A 71 1.03 2.83 17.43
N GLU A 72 0.76 1.56 17.72
CA GLU A 72 0.71 0.51 16.72
C GLU A 72 -0.49 0.74 15.82
N VAL A 73 -0.22 0.83 14.53
CA VAL A 73 -1.26 0.92 13.51
C VAL A 73 -1.38 -0.45 12.87
N GLY A 74 -2.56 -1.06 13.01
CA GLY A 74 -2.87 -2.33 12.38
C GLY A 74 -3.43 -2.13 10.99
N PHE A 75 -3.26 -3.13 10.12
CA PHE A 75 -3.85 -3.14 8.80
C PHE A 75 -4.72 -4.38 8.60
N GLU A 76 -5.91 -4.17 8.03
CA GLU A 76 -6.86 -5.22 7.68
C GLU A 76 -7.25 -5.14 6.20
N ASP A 77 -7.72 -6.25 5.65
CA ASP A 77 -8.25 -6.29 4.29
C ASP A 77 -9.41 -5.31 4.12
N ASP A 78 -9.33 -4.44 3.11
CA ASP A 78 -10.36 -3.45 2.81
C ASP A 78 -11.39 -3.96 1.79
N SER A 79 -11.28 -5.21 1.31
CA SER A 79 -12.06 -5.83 0.23
C SER A 79 -12.04 -5.08 -1.12
N MET A 80 -11.47 -3.87 -1.17
CA MET A 80 -11.35 -3.04 -2.34
C MET A 80 -10.14 -3.47 -3.18
N ASN A 81 -10.35 -3.47 -4.50
CA ASN A 81 -9.28 -3.65 -5.47
C ASN A 81 -9.36 -2.55 -6.53
N SER A 82 -8.22 -2.08 -7.01
CA SER A 82 -8.19 -1.10 -8.10
C SER A 82 -6.98 -1.27 -9.01
N ILE A 83 -7.07 -0.64 -10.18
CA ILE A 83 -5.97 -0.53 -11.14
C ILE A 83 -5.36 0.86 -10.99
N LEU A 84 -4.04 0.94 -10.79
CA LEU A 84 -3.31 2.20 -10.77
C LEU A 84 -2.10 2.15 -11.70
N PRO A 85 -1.75 3.26 -12.36
CA PRO A 85 -0.50 3.34 -13.08
C PRO A 85 0.67 3.32 -12.11
N VAL A 86 1.72 2.55 -12.41
CA VAL A 86 2.83 2.29 -11.47
C VAL A 86 3.59 3.53 -11.04
N HIS A 87 3.60 4.59 -11.86
CA HIS A 87 4.25 5.85 -11.53
C HIS A 87 3.53 6.65 -10.44
N ARG A 88 2.31 6.25 -10.04
CA ARG A 88 1.58 6.82 -8.89
C ARG A 88 1.93 6.13 -7.57
N ILE A 89 2.72 5.06 -7.60
CA ILE A 89 3.21 4.39 -6.40
C ILE A 89 4.30 5.25 -5.76
N CYS A 90 4.10 5.63 -4.50
CA CYS A 90 4.98 6.57 -3.80
C CYS A 90 6.11 5.85 -3.08
N TYR A 91 5.77 4.83 -2.29
CA TYR A 91 6.72 4.14 -1.42
C TYR A 91 6.59 2.62 -1.52
N PRO A 92 7.69 1.88 -1.67
CA PRO A 92 7.69 0.46 -1.32
C PRO A 92 7.55 0.33 0.20
N VAL A 93 6.96 -0.77 0.64
CA VAL A 93 6.66 -1.00 2.05
C VAL A 93 7.08 -2.41 2.45
N ALA A 94 7.65 -2.54 3.64
CA ALA A 94 7.77 -3.82 4.33
C ALA A 94 6.48 -4.10 5.11
N ALA A 95 5.92 -5.29 4.95
CA ALA A 95 4.80 -5.77 5.74
C ALA A 95 5.23 -6.98 6.59
N GLY A 96 4.75 -7.04 7.83
CA GLY A 96 4.97 -8.14 8.75
C GLY A 96 3.73 -8.44 9.57
N GLU A 97 3.64 -9.64 10.11
CA GLU A 97 2.56 -10.05 11.00
C GLU A 97 3.06 -10.03 12.45
N HIS A 98 2.20 -9.58 13.37
CA HIS A 98 2.43 -9.67 14.81
C HIS A 98 1.14 -10.10 15.53
N LEU A 99 1.28 -10.61 16.75
CA LEU A 99 0.13 -10.99 17.58
C LEU A 99 -0.33 -9.77 18.39
N GLY A 100 -1.55 -9.32 18.13
CA GLY A 100 -2.20 -8.26 18.91
C GLY A 100 -2.74 -8.75 20.26
N LEU A 101 -3.27 -7.82 21.07
CA LEU A 101 -3.77 -8.07 22.43
C LEU A 101 -4.78 -9.22 22.54
N GLU A 102 -5.64 -9.40 21.54
CA GLU A 102 -6.67 -10.45 21.52
C GLU A 102 -6.20 -11.76 20.88
N SER A 103 -4.88 -11.98 20.76
CA SER A 103 -4.29 -13.09 19.98
C SER A 103 -4.68 -13.08 18.50
N LYS A 104 -5.20 -11.95 18.00
CA LYS A 104 -5.50 -11.73 16.59
C LYS A 104 -4.20 -11.41 15.86
N VAL A 105 -3.92 -12.11 14.77
CA VAL A 105 -2.79 -11.79 13.89
C VAL A 105 -3.08 -10.49 13.17
N GLN A 106 -2.14 -9.55 13.23
CA GLN A 106 -2.30 -8.23 12.66
C GLN A 106 -1.11 -7.83 11.80
N MET A 107 -1.42 -7.23 10.65
CA MET A 107 -0.42 -6.74 9.72
C MET A 107 0.11 -5.38 10.18
N CYS A 108 1.42 -5.27 10.26
CA CYS A 108 2.18 -4.04 10.47
C CYS A 108 2.91 -3.68 9.18
N VAL A 109 3.03 -2.38 8.93
CA VAL A 109 3.43 -1.80 7.64
C VAL A 109 4.43 -0.68 7.91
N VAL A 110 5.63 -0.79 7.33
CA VAL A 110 6.69 0.22 7.48
C VAL A 110 7.14 0.68 6.10
N SER A 111 6.92 1.96 5.80
CA SER A 111 7.37 2.58 4.56
C SER A 111 8.89 2.52 4.46
N LEU A 112 9.40 1.98 3.35
CA LEU A 112 10.83 1.89 3.13
C LEU A 112 11.34 3.18 2.47
N PRO A 113 12.54 3.66 2.85
CA PRO A 113 13.13 4.82 2.22
C PRO A 113 13.35 4.55 0.73
N ARG A 114 12.95 5.51 -0.10
CA ARG A 114 13.17 5.44 -1.54
C ARG A 114 14.59 5.92 -1.84
N LYS A 115 15.37 5.10 -2.54
CA LYS A 115 16.68 5.52 -3.05
C LYS A 115 16.48 6.63 -4.08
N ILE A 116 17.04 7.81 -3.80
CA ILE A 116 17.11 8.92 -4.75
C ILE A 116 18.39 8.70 -5.56
N TYR A 117 18.25 8.50 -6.87
CA TYR A 117 19.38 8.53 -7.78
C TYR A 117 19.67 10.00 -8.07
N ILE A 118 20.82 10.49 -7.58
CA ILE A 118 21.36 11.83 -7.85
C ILE A 118 22.41 11.70 -8.93
#